data_AF-V9DT12-F1
#
_entry.id   AF-V9DT12-F1
#
_cell.length_a   1.000
_cell.length_b   1.000
_cell.length_c   1.000
_cell.angle_alpha   90.00
_cell.angle_beta   90.00
_cell.angle_gamma   90.00
#
_symmetry.space_group_name_H-M   'P 1'
#
loop_
_entity.id
_entity.type
_entity.pdbx_description
1 polymer ?
#
loop_
_entity_poly.entity_id
_entity_poly.type
_entity_poly.pdbx_seq_one_letter_code
_entity_poly.pdbx_strand_id
1 'polypeptide(L)'
;MTSHPASALSAALDAELKQQQEEETQNYFECVGDVRSFIEETNLERNVSIALRMCVLDFERIDTDKGTRTALIDAESGDHFKSIRAKFQRLDELRRKQYVFHLTLWDLKKKKGS
;
A
#
# COMPACT_ATOMS: atom_id res chain seq x y z
N MET A 1 22.06 36.08 22.85
CA MET A 1 20.83 35.29 22.64
C MET A 1 21.17 34.16 21.68
N THR A 2 21.56 33.01 22.21
CA THR A 2 21.94 31.83 21.41
C THR A 2 20.75 30.88 21.38
N SER A 3 20.00 30.89 20.27
CA SER A 3 18.99 29.87 20.03
C SER A 3 19.71 28.51 19.99
N HIS A 4 19.30 27.61 20.88
CA HIS A 4 19.97 26.32 21.04
C HIS A 4 19.62 25.43 19.83
N PRO A 5 20.60 24.83 19.13
CA PRO A 5 20.35 24.01 17.95
C PRO A 5 19.40 22.82 18.22
N ALA A 6 19.34 22.35 19.47
CA ALA A 6 18.39 21.32 19.89
C ALA A 6 16.91 21.77 19.81
N SER A 7 16.61 23.05 20.07
CA SER A 7 15.24 23.59 19.97
C SER A 7 14.79 23.72 18.52
N ALA A 8 15.70 24.04 17.61
CA ALA A 8 15.41 24.10 16.18
C ALA A 8 15.17 22.70 15.59
N LEU A 9 15.94 21.70 16.01
CA LEU A 9 15.74 20.31 15.60
C LEU A 9 14.40 19.75 16.07
N SER A 10 14.01 20.01 17.33
CA SER A 10 12.71 19.59 17.85
C SER A 10 11.56 20.19 17.04
N ALA A 11 11.59 21.50 16.78
CA ALA A 11 10.55 22.17 16.00
C ALA A 11 10.47 21.66 14.54
N ALA A 12 11.61 21.33 13.94
CA ALA A 12 11.64 20.71 12.61
C ALA A 12 11.02 19.30 12.62
N LEU A 13 11.33 18.48 13.64
CA LEU A 13 10.73 17.16 13.79
C LEU A 13 9.22 17.23 14.07
N ASP A 14 8.76 18.18 14.89
CA ASP A 14 7.34 18.39 15.16
C ASP A 14 6.59 18.81 13.89
N ALA A 15 7.20 19.66 13.06
CA ALA A 15 6.65 20.06 11.77
C ALA A 15 6.57 18.87 10.80
N GLU A 16 7.62 18.04 10.73
CA GLU A 16 7.66 16.83 9.91
C GLU A 16 6.60 15.81 10.36
N LEU A 17 6.45 15.58 11.66
CA LEU A 17 5.43 14.68 12.22
C LEU A 17 4.01 15.16 11.92
N LYS A 18 3.78 16.48 11.98
CA LYS A 18 2.49 17.06 11.63
C LYS A 18 2.20 16.90 10.13
N GLN A 19 3.20 17.15 9.28
CA GLN A 19 3.08 16.96 7.84
C GLN A 19 2.81 15.48 7.51
N GLN A 20 3.50 14.54 8.15
CA GLN A 20 3.26 13.10 8.00
C GLN A 20 1.80 12.74 8.34
N GLN A 21 1.24 13.29 9.43
CA GLN A 21 -0.16 13.05 9.79
C GLN A 21 -1.14 13.60 8.74
N GLU A 22 -0.86 14.78 8.19
CA GLU A 22 -1.67 15.41 7.13
C GLU A 22 -1.59 14.60 5.81
N GLU A 23 -0.42 14.06 5.46
CA GLU A 23 -0.23 13.20 4.28
C GLU A 23 -0.90 11.82 4.44
N GLU A 24 -0.78 11.19 5.61
CA GLU A 24 -1.44 9.92 5.95
C GLU A 24 -2.97 10.01 5.94
N THR A 25 -3.54 11.21 6.13
CA THR A 25 -4.99 11.43 6.08
C THR A 25 -5.51 11.73 4.67
N GLN A 26 -4.65 12.04 3.69
CA GLN A 26 -5.11 12.48 2.36
C GLN A 26 -5.26 11.34 1.34
N ASN A 27 -4.36 10.36 1.32
CA ASN A 27 -4.33 9.33 0.28
C ASN A 27 -4.84 7.99 0.80
N TYR A 28 -6.06 7.99 1.32
CA TYR A 28 -6.69 6.82 1.89
C TYR A 28 -7.69 6.20 0.91
N PHE A 29 -7.49 4.92 0.58
CA PHE A 29 -8.31 4.22 -0.41
C PHE A 29 -8.94 2.94 0.13
N GLU A 30 -10.21 2.75 -0.22
CA GLU A 30 -10.99 1.56 0.15
C GLU A 30 -11.43 0.74 -1.07
N CYS A 31 -11.28 1.25 -2.31
CA CYS A 31 -11.66 0.54 -3.53
C CYS A 31 -10.53 0.48 -4.58
N VAL A 32 -10.54 -0.57 -5.41
CA VAL A 32 -9.52 -0.83 -6.44
C VAL A 32 -9.54 0.24 -7.53
N GLY A 33 -10.72 0.76 -7.86
CA GLY A 33 -10.90 1.79 -8.88
C GLY A 33 -10.16 3.07 -8.51
N ASP A 34 -10.41 3.60 -7.31
CA ASP A 34 -9.83 4.86 -6.85
C ASP A 34 -8.31 4.81 -6.76
N VAL A 35 -7.74 3.72 -6.25
CA VAL A 35 -6.28 3.53 -6.20
C VAL A 35 -5.68 3.56 -7.61
N ARG A 36 -6.33 2.91 -8.58
CA ARG A 36 -5.82 2.87 -9.96
C ARG A 36 -5.90 4.24 -10.61
N SER A 37 -7.05 4.90 -10.54
CA SER A 37 -7.22 6.25 -11.07
C SER A 37 -6.19 7.19 -10.47
N PHE A 38 -5.95 7.11 -9.15
CA PHE A 38 -4.93 7.89 -8.48
C PHE A 38 -3.52 7.64 -9.05
N ILE A 39 -3.12 6.38 -9.23
CA ILE A 39 -1.80 6.03 -9.78
C ILE A 39 -1.66 6.45 -11.25
N GLU A 40 -2.72 6.37 -12.04
CA GLU A 40 -2.71 6.73 -13.46
C GLU A 40 -2.71 8.25 -13.68
N GLU A 41 -3.45 9.00 -12.86
CA GLU A 41 -3.60 10.45 -12.97
C GLU A 41 -2.46 11.21 -12.27
N THR A 42 -1.89 10.62 -11.22
CA THR A 42 -0.80 11.24 -10.47
C THR A 42 0.54 10.80 -11.05
N ASN A 43 1.36 11.75 -11.48
CA ASN A 43 2.79 11.49 -11.69
C ASN A 43 3.43 11.33 -10.31
N LEU A 44 3.37 10.10 -9.77
CA LEU A 44 3.78 9.80 -8.40
C LEU A 44 5.24 10.22 -8.17
N GLU A 45 5.43 11.32 -7.45
CA GLU A 45 6.74 11.68 -6.93
C GLU A 45 7.20 10.60 -5.93
N ARG A 46 8.51 10.52 -5.70
CA ARG A 46 9.13 9.41 -4.93
C ARG A 46 8.67 9.31 -3.46
N ASN A 47 7.88 10.26 -2.97
CA ASN A 47 7.53 10.41 -1.56
C ASN A 47 6.01 10.45 -1.30
N VAL A 48 5.18 9.99 -2.24
CA VAL A 48 3.73 9.92 -1.99
C VAL A 48 3.42 8.73 -1.07
N SER A 49 2.95 9.02 0.14
CA SER A 49 2.38 8.01 1.04
C SER A 49 0.93 7.72 0.64
N ILE A 50 0.56 6.44 0.60
CA ILE A 50 -0.83 5.99 0.41
C ILE A 50 -1.21 5.02 1.52
N ALA A 51 -2.45 5.12 1.98
CA ALA A 51 -3.06 4.21 2.94
C ALA A 51 -4.14 3.38 2.24
N LEU A 52 -4.10 2.07 2.44
CA LEU A 52 -5.05 1.12 1.86
C LEU A 52 -5.83 0.42 2.97
N ARG A 53 -7.16 0.57 3.01
CA ARG A 53 -8.04 -0.29 3.82
C ARG A 53 -8.89 -1.11 2.88
N MET A 54 -8.39 -2.30 2.56
CA MET A 54 -8.97 -3.18 1.53
C MET A 54 -9.04 -4.62 2.04
N CYS A 55 -9.87 -5.44 1.40
CA CYS A 55 -9.95 -6.87 1.72
C CYS A 55 -8.88 -7.66 0.97
N VAL A 56 -8.12 -8.49 1.69
CA VAL A 56 -7.13 -9.40 1.09
C VAL A 56 -7.84 -10.64 0.55
N LEU A 57 -8.01 -10.72 -0.77
CA LEU A 57 -8.69 -11.83 -1.44
C LEU A 57 -7.83 -13.09 -1.53
N ASP A 58 -6.55 -12.90 -1.84
CA ASP A 58 -5.57 -13.97 -1.94
C ASP A 58 -4.17 -13.44 -1.67
N PHE A 59 -3.25 -14.33 -1.35
CA PHE A 59 -1.83 -14.01 -1.24
C PHE A 59 -0.99 -15.16 -1.76
N GLU A 60 0.09 -14.83 -2.45
CA GLU A 60 1.04 -15.79 -2.98
C GLU A 60 2.46 -15.40 -2.58
N ARG A 61 3.29 -16.41 -2.33
CA ARG A 61 4.72 -16.22 -2.12
C ARG A 61 5.42 -16.21 -3.47
N ILE A 62 6.27 -15.22 -3.70
CA ILE A 62 7.13 -15.15 -4.88
C ILE A 62 8.39 -15.93 -4.59
N ASP A 63 8.50 -17.12 -5.17
CA ASP A 63 9.57 -18.09 -4.89
C ASP A 63 10.98 -17.58 -5.23
N THR A 64 11.12 -16.78 -6.29
CA THR A 64 12.43 -16.32 -6.79
C THR A 64 13.01 -15.14 -6.00
N ASP A 65 12.16 -14.26 -5.49
CA ASP A 65 12.59 -12.92 -5.06
C ASP A 65 12.22 -12.60 -3.61
N LYS A 66 11.81 -13.61 -2.84
CA LYS A 66 11.45 -13.47 -1.41
C LYS A 66 10.47 -12.33 -1.18
N GLY A 67 9.38 -12.33 -1.94
CA GLY A 67 8.30 -11.37 -1.79
C GLY A 67 6.99 -12.06 -1.50
N THR A 68 6.03 -11.33 -0.95
CA THR A 68 4.64 -11.76 -0.84
C THR A 68 3.80 -10.83 -1.71
N ARG A 69 3.09 -11.38 -2.68
CA ARG A 69 2.10 -10.63 -3.46
C ARG A 69 0.73 -10.86 -2.85
N THR A 70 0.01 -9.78 -2.56
CA THR A 70 -1.37 -9.81 -2.11
C THR A 70 -2.28 -9.29 -3.22
N ALA A 71 -3.44 -9.93 -3.37
CA ALA A 71 -4.52 -9.48 -4.23
C ALA A 71 -5.58 -8.80 -3.36
N LEU A 72 -5.70 -7.48 -3.50
CA LEU A 72 -6.65 -6.66 -2.74
C LEU A 72 -7.91 -6.40 -3.56
N ILE A 73 -9.06 -6.46 -2.90
CA ILE A 73 -10.38 -6.04 -3.41
C ILE A 73 -11.00 -5.00 -2.49
N ASP A 74 -12.06 -4.36 -2.96
CA ASP A 74 -12.76 -3.31 -2.23
C ASP A 74 -13.12 -3.72 -0.80
N ALA A 75 -13.02 -2.80 0.15
CA ALA A 75 -13.32 -3.04 1.56
C ALA A 75 -14.74 -3.59 1.78
N GLU A 76 -15.70 -3.10 1.00
CA GLU A 76 -17.11 -3.51 1.05
C GLU A 76 -17.35 -4.95 0.55
N SER A 77 -16.36 -5.56 -0.10
CA SER A 77 -16.47 -6.94 -0.58
C SER A 77 -16.47 -7.99 0.54
N GLY A 78 -16.26 -7.59 1.80
CA GLY A 78 -16.21 -8.48 2.95
C GLY A 78 -17.43 -9.40 3.08
N ASP A 79 -18.63 -8.89 2.88
CA ASP A 79 -19.88 -9.65 2.99
C ASP A 79 -20.01 -10.75 1.93
N HIS A 80 -19.38 -10.56 0.78
CA HIS A 80 -19.43 -11.48 -0.36
C HIS A 80 -18.12 -12.24 -0.59
N PHE A 81 -17.18 -12.15 0.36
CA PHE A 81 -15.80 -12.61 0.21
C PHE A 81 -15.68 -14.03 -0.34
N LYS A 82 -16.39 -14.99 0.27
CA LYS A 82 -16.32 -16.41 -0.13
C LYS A 82 -16.77 -16.63 -1.57
N SER A 83 -17.85 -15.95 -1.98
CA SER A 83 -18.41 -16.04 -3.33
C SER A 83 -17.46 -15.43 -4.35
N ILE A 84 -16.89 -14.26 -4.03
CA ILE A 84 -15.91 -13.57 -4.88
C ILE A 84 -14.67 -14.44 -5.05
N ARG A 85 -14.11 -14.97 -3.96
CA ARG A 85 -12.90 -15.83 -3.99
C ARG A 85 -13.10 -17.07 -4.86
N ALA A 86 -14.24 -17.75 -4.71
CA ALA A 86 -14.55 -18.94 -5.50
C ALA A 86 -14.65 -18.64 -7.00
N LYS A 87 -15.24 -17.49 -7.38
CA LYS A 87 -15.30 -17.06 -8.79
C LYS A 87 -13.93 -16.63 -9.30
N PHE A 88 -13.18 -15.88 -8.51
CA PHE A 88 -11.85 -15.37 -8.84
C PHE A 88 -10.87 -16.51 -9.15
N GLN A 89 -10.87 -17.58 -8.35
CA GLN A 89 -10.04 -18.77 -8.57
C GLN A 89 -10.34 -19.54 -9.86
N ARG A 90 -11.52 -19.33 -10.47
CA ARG A 90 -11.91 -19.95 -11.75
C ARG A 90 -11.51 -19.13 -12.97
N LEU A 91 -11.16 -17.86 -12.79
CA LEU A 91 -10.67 -17.00 -13.86
C LEU A 91 -9.21 -17.34 -14.18
N ASP A 92 -8.79 -17.10 -15.42
CA ASP A 92 -7.38 -17.07 -15.79
C ASP A 92 -6.67 -15.83 -15.24
N GLU A 93 -5.34 -15.86 -15.21
CA GLU A 93 -4.51 -14.81 -14.60
C GLU A 93 -4.72 -13.43 -15.25
N LEU A 94 -4.88 -13.38 -16.59
CA LEU A 94 -5.03 -12.13 -17.32
C LEU A 94 -6.33 -11.42 -16.92
N ARG A 95 -7.43 -12.17 -16.79
CA ARG A 95 -8.72 -11.64 -16.34
C ARG A 95 -8.72 -11.24 -14.88
N ARG A 96 -8.04 -12.00 -14.01
CA ARG A 96 -7.95 -11.68 -12.57
C ARG A 96 -7.40 -10.28 -12.32
N LYS A 97 -6.35 -9.88 -13.07
CA LYS A 97 -5.68 -8.58 -12.93
C LYS A 97 -6.63 -7.40 -13.08
N GLN A 98 -7.78 -7.54 -13.73
CA GLN A 98 -8.73 -6.44 -13.89
C GLN A 98 -9.53 -6.13 -12.62
N TYR A 99 -9.65 -7.09 -11.70
CA TYR A 99 -10.54 -6.98 -10.54
C TYR A 99 -9.83 -6.75 -9.20
N VAL A 100 -8.51 -6.88 -9.18
CA VAL A 100 -7.72 -6.77 -7.94
C VAL A 100 -6.62 -5.71 -8.07
N PHE A 101 -6.30 -5.09 -6.95
CA PHE A 101 -5.07 -4.33 -6.81
C PHE A 101 -3.97 -5.27 -6.28
N HIS A 102 -2.87 -5.43 -7.03
CA HIS A 102 -1.76 -6.29 -6.60
C HIS A 102 -0.72 -5.46 -5.85
N LEU A 103 -0.53 -5.77 -4.56
CA LEU A 103 0.53 -5.19 -3.73
C LEU A 103 1.61 -6.24 -3.52
N THR A 104 2.86 -5.92 -3.88
CA THR A 104 4.01 -6.81 -3.63
C THR A 104 4.86 -6.24 -2.50
N LEU A 105 4.98 -7.02 -1.43
CA LEU A 105 5.82 -6.74 -0.28
C LEU A 105 7.11 -7.54 -0.40
N TRP A 106 8.24 -6.85 -0.57
CA TRP A 106 9.54 -7.49 -0.67
C TRP A 106 10.16 -7.71 0.71
N ASP A 107 10.72 -8.90 0.95
CA ASP A 107 11.50 -9.15 2.16
C ASP A 107 12.78 -8.30 2.14
N LEU A 108 13.23 -7.96 3.35
CA LEU A 108 14.57 -7.40 3.54
C LEU A 108 15.61 -8.39 3.01
N LYS A 109 16.49 -7.91 2.11
CA LYS A 109 17.71 -8.65 1.77
C LYS A 109 18.52 -8.83 3.06
N LYS A 110 18.62 -10.08 3.55
CA LYS A 110 19.55 -10.41 4.64
C LYS A 110 20.93 -9.88 4.26
N LYS A 111 21.53 -9.03 5.10
CA LYS A 111 22.95 -8.67 4.95
C LYS A 111 23.74 -9.99 5.00
N LYS A 112 24.59 -10.25 4.00
CA LYS A 112 25.52 -11.39 4.07
C LYS A 112 26.45 -11.15 5.27
N GLY A 113 26.41 -12.04 6.26
CA GLY A 113 27.35 -12.06 7.39
C GLY A 113 26.80 -11.58 8.73
N SER A 114 25.77 -12.25 9.25
CA SER A 114 25.51 -12.31 10.70
C SER A 114 25.53 -13.75 11.17
#